data_AF-A0A2V5XWR5-F1
#
_entry.id   AF-A0A2V5XWR5-F1
#
_cell.length_a   1.000
_cell.length_b   1.000
_cell.length_c   1.000
_cell.angle_alpha   90.00
_cell.angle_beta   90.00
_cell.angle_gamma   90.00
#
_symmetry.space_group_name_H-M   'P 1'
#
loop_
_entity.id
_entity.type
_entity.pdbx_description
1 polymer ?
#
loop_
_entity_poly.entity_id
_entity_poly.type
_entity_poly.pdbx_seq_one_letter_code
_entity_poly.pdbx_strand_id
1 'polypeptide(L)'
;TGTLYIVNSTINGNRASGSVQSGGTGGGIFNGGALGINNSTISGNLADGIGVFIGGGGITNGGGNILIQNSTITGNAAEGPSSPGFGGNIFMAEGTLEIGNTILNAASGGNIVSFGSPGKIISDGYNLSSDNGANYLSAAGDQVNTDPKLGPLQDNGGPTFTHALLPDSPAIDAGNPNYDPKNFQSPLMYDQRGFGFYRTKRGRRDIGAFEVQEPHVARIRPTPPPTPTPSSTPRPSPTPSPLPTPTPSPSPTPTPSPSPTATPSPTTPPPTSTPDPREIAIAKIRRDIGFTRKAVHELNGTRSVPPSVFAWLKLRLRVLKARLAYPLDEELAQIDQRLLNHGPLSEAAKRNLLARLNARLNALHGGG
;
A
#
# COMPACT_ATOMS: atom_id res chain seq x y z
N THR A 1 6.84 30.46 3.71
CA THR A 1 6.98 29.33 2.77
C THR A 1 8.13 28.45 3.24
N GLY A 2 8.14 27.17 2.86
CA GLY A 2 9.16 26.20 3.29
C GLY A 2 9.37 25.11 2.24
N THR A 3 10.18 24.10 2.56
CA THR A 3 10.48 22.97 1.66
C THR A 3 9.73 21.72 2.13
N LEU A 4 9.06 21.04 1.20
CA LEU A 4 8.41 19.75 1.41
C LEU A 4 8.96 18.69 0.44
N TYR A 5 9.25 17.50 0.96
CA TYR A 5 9.58 16.33 0.15
C TYR A 5 8.53 15.23 0.38
N ILE A 6 7.92 14.78 -0.70
CA ILE A 6 6.95 13.69 -0.75
C ILE A 6 7.62 12.51 -1.45
N VAL A 7 7.86 11.44 -0.69
CA VAL A 7 8.58 10.26 -1.18
C VAL A 7 7.81 8.99 -0.81
N ASN A 8 7.70 8.05 -1.76
CA ASN A 8 7.03 6.75 -1.55
C ASN A 8 5.60 6.86 -1.00
N SER A 9 4.90 7.93 -1.35
CA SER A 9 3.62 8.31 -0.74
C SER A 9 2.47 8.17 -1.73
N THR A 10 1.26 8.00 -1.19
CA THR A 10 0.02 8.13 -1.96
C THR A 10 -0.81 9.27 -1.40
N ILE A 11 -1.21 10.20 -2.26
CA ILE A 11 -2.15 11.29 -1.93
C ILE A 11 -3.37 11.10 -2.83
N ASN A 12 -4.48 10.66 -2.24
CA ASN A 12 -5.65 10.30 -3.02
C ASN A 12 -6.98 10.67 -2.37
N GLY A 13 -8.00 10.85 -3.21
CA GLY A 13 -9.38 11.07 -2.75
C GLY A 13 -9.60 12.35 -1.98
N ASN A 14 -8.69 13.34 -2.08
CA ASN A 14 -8.84 14.62 -1.43
C ASN A 14 -9.69 15.55 -2.31
N ARG A 15 -10.42 16.47 -1.68
CA ARG A 15 -11.28 17.42 -2.39
C ARG A 15 -11.08 18.84 -1.86
N ALA A 16 -10.84 19.77 -2.76
CA ALA A 16 -10.90 21.20 -2.49
C ALA A 16 -12.08 21.81 -3.26
N SER A 17 -13.09 22.30 -2.52
CA SER A 17 -14.27 22.92 -3.11
C SER A 17 -14.28 24.43 -2.85
N GLY A 18 -14.64 25.21 -3.86
CA GLY A 18 -14.64 26.68 -3.82
C GLY A 18 -16.03 27.32 -3.95
N SER A 19 -16.12 28.60 -3.55
CA SER A 19 -17.31 29.42 -3.69
C SER A 19 -17.34 30.17 -5.03
N VAL A 20 -18.40 30.97 -5.27
CA VAL A 20 -18.47 31.87 -6.44
C VAL A 20 -17.29 32.85 -6.53
N GLN A 21 -16.70 33.24 -5.40
CA GLN A 21 -15.60 34.20 -5.34
C GLN A 21 -14.21 33.56 -5.52
N SER A 22 -14.09 32.25 -5.31
CA SER A 22 -12.82 31.52 -5.42
C SER A 22 -13.10 30.04 -5.64
N GLY A 23 -12.68 29.51 -6.79
CA GLY A 23 -12.80 28.08 -7.11
C GLY A 23 -11.85 27.22 -6.27
N GLY A 24 -12.15 25.93 -6.18
CA GLY A 24 -11.26 24.97 -5.52
C GLY A 24 -9.90 24.91 -6.21
N THR A 25 -8.82 24.92 -5.44
CA THR A 25 -7.46 24.75 -5.98
C THR A 25 -6.65 23.79 -5.13
N GLY A 26 -5.79 23.01 -5.78
CA GLY A 26 -4.88 22.08 -5.12
C GLY A 26 -5.63 20.96 -4.40
N GLY A 27 -6.52 20.26 -5.10
CA GLY A 27 -7.37 19.22 -4.52
C GLY A 27 -6.59 18.19 -3.72
N GLY A 28 -5.42 17.78 -4.21
CA GLY A 28 -4.43 17.01 -3.47
C GLY A 28 -3.40 17.88 -2.75
N ILE A 29 -2.75 18.80 -3.48
CA ILE A 29 -1.65 19.63 -2.97
C ILE A 29 -1.80 21.06 -3.47
N PHE A 30 -1.76 22.03 -2.54
CA PHE A 30 -1.52 23.44 -2.85
C PHE A 30 -0.09 23.81 -2.42
N ASN A 31 0.75 24.21 -3.37
CA ASN A 31 2.13 24.61 -3.11
C ASN A 31 2.35 26.11 -3.29
N GLY A 32 3.12 26.72 -2.39
CA GLY A 32 3.66 28.08 -2.53
C GLY A 32 5.15 28.18 -2.19
N GLY A 33 5.83 27.03 -2.01
CA GLY A 33 7.25 26.94 -1.62
C GLY A 33 8.01 25.97 -2.53
N ALA A 34 9.07 25.35 -2.00
CA ALA A 34 9.80 24.32 -2.73
C ALA A 34 9.16 22.95 -2.47
N LEU A 35 8.88 22.20 -3.54
CA LEU A 35 8.23 20.89 -3.47
C LEU A 35 8.98 19.85 -4.29
N GLY A 36 9.47 18.80 -3.63
CA GLY A 36 10.00 17.61 -4.29
C GLY A 36 9.02 16.45 -4.18
N ILE A 37 8.63 15.86 -5.30
CA ILE A 37 7.77 14.66 -5.36
C ILE A 37 8.55 13.57 -6.07
N ASN A 38 8.82 12.48 -5.37
CA ASN A 38 9.58 11.38 -5.94
C ASN A 38 8.91 10.05 -5.62
N ASN A 39 8.85 9.15 -6.61
CA ASN A 39 8.41 7.77 -6.41
C ASN A 39 7.05 7.67 -5.70
N SER A 40 6.11 8.54 -6.08
CA SER A 40 4.85 8.73 -5.37
C SER A 40 3.66 8.72 -6.33
N THR A 41 2.49 8.41 -5.78
CA THR A 41 1.22 8.38 -6.50
C THR A 41 0.30 9.50 -6.02
N ILE A 42 -0.22 10.31 -6.93
CA ILE A 42 -1.21 11.36 -6.64
C ILE A 42 -2.44 11.05 -7.48
N SER A 43 -3.51 10.57 -6.85
CA SER A 43 -4.61 9.94 -7.59
C SER A 43 -6.00 10.30 -7.11
N GLY A 44 -6.92 10.54 -8.05
CA GLY A 44 -8.33 10.71 -7.70
C GLY A 44 -8.63 11.90 -6.78
N ASN A 45 -7.83 12.97 -6.85
CA ASN A 45 -8.09 14.21 -6.12
C ASN A 45 -8.92 15.17 -6.99
N LEU A 46 -9.79 15.94 -6.34
CA LEU A 46 -10.77 16.80 -7.00
C LEU A 46 -10.60 18.26 -6.55
N ALA A 47 -10.48 19.16 -7.52
CA ALA A 47 -10.70 20.59 -7.33
C ALA A 47 -12.03 20.95 -8.00
N ASP A 48 -12.99 21.48 -7.23
CA ASP A 48 -14.32 21.82 -7.73
C ASP A 48 -14.83 23.15 -7.18
N GLY A 49 -15.98 23.61 -7.68
CA GLY A 49 -16.67 24.79 -7.16
C GLY A 49 -17.46 25.51 -8.24
N ILE A 50 -18.14 26.59 -7.86
CA ILE A 50 -18.95 27.43 -8.77
C ILE A 50 -18.26 28.75 -9.16
N GLY A 51 -16.97 28.89 -8.83
CA GLY A 51 -16.15 30.07 -9.12
C GLY A 51 -15.39 30.00 -10.46
N VAL A 52 -14.72 31.10 -10.80
CA VAL A 52 -14.06 31.30 -12.12
C VAL A 52 -12.62 30.79 -12.24
N PHE A 53 -12.04 30.25 -11.15
CA PHE A 53 -10.65 29.75 -11.14
C PHE A 53 -10.54 28.44 -10.36
N ILE A 54 -10.90 27.34 -11.01
CA ILE A 54 -10.78 25.99 -10.47
C ILE A 54 -9.58 25.35 -11.14
N GLY A 55 -8.65 24.80 -10.39
CA GLY A 55 -7.49 24.18 -11.01
C GLY A 55 -6.61 23.37 -10.08
N GLY A 56 -5.81 22.49 -10.67
CA GLY A 56 -4.91 21.63 -9.93
C GLY A 56 -5.67 20.63 -9.07
N GLY A 57 -6.49 19.79 -9.71
CA GLY A 57 -7.16 18.69 -9.01
C GLY A 57 -6.18 17.85 -8.20
N GLY A 58 -5.03 17.53 -8.81
CA GLY A 58 -3.88 16.94 -8.13
C GLY A 58 -3.06 18.00 -7.40
N ILE A 59 -2.45 18.92 -8.15
CA ILE A 59 -1.48 19.88 -7.66
C ILE A 59 -1.77 21.27 -8.22
N THR A 60 -1.83 22.27 -7.36
CA THR A 60 -1.69 23.67 -7.74
C THR A 60 -0.34 24.20 -7.28
N ASN A 61 0.42 24.81 -8.19
CA ASN A 61 1.60 25.61 -7.86
C ASN A 61 1.25 27.10 -7.87
N GLY A 62 1.01 27.66 -6.69
CA GLY A 62 0.86 29.09 -6.47
C GLY A 62 2.19 29.85 -6.43
N GLY A 63 3.34 29.15 -6.34
CA GLY A 63 4.68 29.76 -6.36
C GLY A 63 5.80 28.79 -5.94
N GLY A 64 7.04 29.13 -6.26
CA GLY A 64 8.22 28.31 -5.96
C GLY A 64 8.49 27.19 -6.97
N ASN A 65 9.52 26.39 -6.69
CA ASN A 65 10.00 25.35 -7.61
C ASN A 65 9.44 23.99 -7.23
N ILE A 66 8.89 23.27 -8.21
CA ILE A 66 8.48 21.88 -8.08
C ILE A 66 9.41 20.99 -8.90
N LEU A 67 9.89 19.91 -8.28
CA LEU A 67 10.55 18.80 -8.96
C LEU A 67 9.70 17.54 -8.80
N ILE A 68 9.28 16.94 -9.91
CA ILE A 68 8.50 15.69 -9.92
C ILE A 68 9.25 14.63 -10.70
N GLN A 69 9.63 13.55 -10.03
CA GLN A 69 10.34 12.46 -10.66
C GLN A 69 9.70 11.13 -10.33
N ASN A 70 9.72 10.22 -11.30
CA ASN A 70 9.44 8.81 -11.07
C ASN A 70 8.05 8.57 -10.45
N SER A 71 7.06 9.40 -10.78
CA SER A 71 5.78 9.46 -10.06
C SER A 71 4.61 9.16 -10.98
N THR A 72 3.44 8.87 -10.41
CA THR A 72 2.20 8.68 -11.18
C THR A 72 1.16 9.66 -10.68
N ILE A 73 0.69 10.56 -11.56
CA ILE A 73 -0.32 11.57 -11.25
C ILE A 73 -1.51 11.31 -12.19
N THR A 74 -2.60 10.78 -11.66
CA THR A 74 -3.69 10.24 -12.51
C THR A 74 -5.07 10.33 -11.87
N GLY A 75 -6.13 10.34 -12.66
CA GLY A 75 -7.50 10.36 -12.18
C GLY A 75 -7.88 11.62 -11.39
N ASN A 76 -7.00 12.62 -11.35
CA ASN A 76 -7.30 13.89 -10.70
C ASN A 76 -8.13 14.77 -11.65
N ALA A 77 -9.01 15.57 -11.06
CA ALA A 77 -10.04 16.31 -11.78
C ALA A 77 -10.09 17.77 -11.32
N ALA A 78 -10.27 18.67 -12.28
CA ALA A 78 -10.63 20.06 -12.03
C ALA A 78 -11.97 20.32 -12.72
N GLU A 79 -13.03 20.59 -11.97
CA GLU A 79 -14.41 20.60 -12.46
C GLU A 79 -15.15 21.88 -12.08
N GLY A 80 -15.60 22.64 -13.08
CA GLY A 80 -16.48 23.79 -12.90
C GLY A 80 -17.88 23.57 -13.48
N PRO A 81 -18.86 24.44 -13.15
CA PRO A 81 -20.26 24.29 -13.55
C PRO A 81 -20.48 24.41 -15.07
N SER A 82 -19.56 25.08 -15.77
CA SER A 82 -19.71 25.41 -17.19
C SER A 82 -18.51 25.02 -18.06
N SER A 83 -17.41 24.58 -17.45
CA SER A 83 -16.23 24.11 -18.17
C SER A 83 -15.37 23.19 -17.29
N PRO A 84 -14.54 22.32 -17.89
CA PRO A 84 -13.41 21.75 -17.17
C PRO A 84 -12.57 22.88 -16.57
N GLY A 85 -12.10 22.68 -15.34
CA GLY A 85 -11.13 23.56 -14.69
C GLY A 85 -9.75 23.44 -15.33
N PHE A 86 -8.79 24.17 -14.78
CA PHE A 86 -7.43 24.26 -15.30
C PHE A 86 -6.52 23.22 -14.66
N GLY A 87 -6.02 22.26 -15.43
CA GLY A 87 -5.06 21.27 -14.95
C GLY A 87 -5.69 20.33 -13.93
N GLY A 88 -6.35 19.27 -14.40
CA GLY A 88 -6.82 18.19 -13.55
C GLY A 88 -5.71 17.58 -12.72
N ASN A 89 -4.56 17.32 -13.34
CA ASN A 89 -3.37 16.89 -12.62
C ASN A 89 -2.59 18.08 -12.06
N ILE A 90 -2.03 18.94 -12.90
CA ILE A 90 -1.14 20.03 -12.47
C ILE A 90 -1.59 21.36 -13.04
N PHE A 91 -1.80 22.33 -12.15
CA PHE A 91 -2.01 23.73 -12.49
C PHE A 91 -0.87 24.60 -12.00
N MET A 92 -0.21 25.28 -12.94
CA MET A 92 0.89 26.20 -12.68
C MET A 92 0.40 27.64 -12.75
N ALA A 93 0.08 28.24 -11.60
CA ALA A 93 -0.23 29.66 -11.52
C ALA A 93 1.06 30.49 -11.56
N GLU A 94 2.06 30.11 -10.75
CA GLU A 94 3.38 30.73 -10.73
C GLU A 94 4.51 29.68 -10.56
N GLY A 95 5.76 30.15 -10.43
CA GLY A 95 6.92 29.29 -10.17
C GLY A 95 7.41 28.46 -11.36
N THR A 96 8.12 27.37 -11.08
CA THR A 96 8.66 26.44 -12.08
C THR A 96 8.29 24.99 -11.77
N LEU A 97 8.26 24.16 -12.81
CA LEU A 97 8.09 22.71 -12.75
C LEU A 97 9.19 22.03 -13.56
N GLU A 98 9.91 21.12 -12.92
CA GLU A 98 10.81 20.16 -13.56
C GLU A 98 10.19 18.77 -13.40
N ILE A 99 10.01 18.04 -14.50
CA ILE A 99 9.28 16.77 -14.50
C ILE A 99 9.98 15.70 -15.36
N GLY A 100 10.17 14.51 -14.79
CA GLY A 100 10.84 13.40 -15.48
C GLY A 100 10.33 12.03 -15.08
N ASN A 101 10.35 11.08 -16.00
CA ASN A 101 9.97 9.68 -15.77
C ASN A 101 8.60 9.53 -15.07
N THR A 102 7.64 10.40 -15.39
CA THR A 102 6.37 10.53 -14.66
C THR A 102 5.17 10.26 -15.58
N ILE A 103 4.16 9.56 -15.05
CA ILE A 103 2.89 9.33 -15.75
C ILE A 103 1.88 10.42 -15.38
N LEU A 104 1.20 10.97 -16.39
CA LEU A 104 0.14 11.96 -16.29
C LEU A 104 -1.10 11.46 -17.04
N ASN A 105 -2.20 11.23 -16.31
CA ASN A 105 -3.48 10.88 -16.92
C ASN A 105 -4.68 11.41 -16.11
N ALA A 106 -5.04 12.66 -16.33
CA ALA A 106 -6.11 13.37 -15.62
C ALA A 106 -7.49 12.82 -16.00
N ALA A 107 -8.45 12.91 -15.07
CA ALA A 107 -9.84 12.58 -15.34
C ALA A 107 -10.56 13.71 -16.11
N SER A 108 -10.28 14.97 -15.77
CA SER A 108 -10.85 16.16 -16.42
C SER A 108 -9.93 17.37 -16.23
N GLY A 109 -10.05 18.42 -17.07
CA GLY A 109 -9.25 19.64 -16.94
C GLY A 109 -7.81 19.58 -17.49
N GLY A 110 -7.41 18.46 -18.10
CA GLY A 110 -6.10 18.27 -18.73
C GLY A 110 -4.96 17.92 -17.76
N ASN A 111 -3.84 17.44 -18.29
CA ASN A 111 -2.72 17.02 -17.45
C ASN A 111 -1.92 18.20 -16.89
N ILE A 112 -1.55 19.15 -17.73
CA ILE A 112 -0.77 20.32 -17.33
C ILE A 112 -1.42 21.57 -17.91
N VAL A 113 -1.65 22.57 -17.07
CA VAL A 113 -2.03 23.92 -17.52
C VAL A 113 -1.14 24.94 -16.84
N SER A 114 -0.67 25.93 -17.60
CA SER A 114 0.15 27.03 -17.11
C SER A 114 -0.34 28.35 -17.72
N PHE A 115 -0.46 29.38 -16.89
CA PHE A 115 -0.74 30.76 -17.34
C PHE A 115 0.52 31.63 -17.40
N GLY A 116 1.70 31.07 -17.08
CA GLY A 116 2.97 31.80 -17.05
C GLY A 116 3.67 31.91 -18.41
N SER A 117 4.69 32.78 -18.48
CA SER A 117 5.57 32.93 -19.65
C SER A 117 6.28 31.61 -20.03
N PRO A 118 6.68 31.42 -21.32
CA PRO A 118 7.45 30.27 -21.78
C PRO A 118 8.72 30.03 -20.93
N GLY A 119 9.10 28.77 -20.69
CA GLY A 119 10.31 28.40 -19.94
C GLY A 119 10.12 28.06 -18.46
N LYS A 120 8.88 28.02 -17.96
CA LYS A 120 8.56 27.63 -16.56
C LYS A 120 8.36 26.14 -16.34
N ILE A 121 8.11 25.36 -17.39
CA ILE A 121 7.94 23.91 -17.32
C ILE A 121 9.08 23.29 -18.14
N ILE A 122 9.85 22.43 -17.50
CA ILE A 122 11.01 21.75 -18.07
C ILE A 122 10.75 20.24 -17.96
N SER A 123 10.82 19.56 -19.11
CA SER A 123 10.78 18.09 -19.15
C SER A 123 12.21 17.54 -19.11
N ASP A 124 12.50 16.69 -18.14
CA ASP A 124 13.72 15.87 -18.09
C ASP A 124 13.62 14.62 -19.00
N GLY A 125 12.50 14.47 -19.69
CA GLY A 125 12.22 13.35 -20.59
C GLY A 125 11.58 12.16 -19.90
N TYR A 126 11.23 11.18 -20.74
CA TYR A 126 10.62 9.91 -20.37
C TYR A 126 9.31 10.04 -19.59
N ASN A 127 8.58 11.13 -19.77
CA ASN A 127 7.23 11.28 -19.24
C ASN A 127 6.23 10.60 -20.17
N LEU A 128 5.07 10.22 -19.62
CA LEU A 128 3.97 9.68 -20.40
C LEU A 128 2.70 10.45 -20.06
N SER A 129 2.15 11.15 -21.04
CA SER A 129 0.95 11.97 -20.92
C SER A 129 -0.16 11.44 -21.82
N SER A 130 -1.36 11.29 -21.25
CA SER A 130 -2.55 10.89 -22.02
C SER A 130 -3.06 11.96 -22.98
N ASP A 131 -2.63 13.20 -22.82
CA ASP A 131 -2.91 14.34 -23.70
C ASP A 131 -1.60 14.86 -24.33
N ASN A 132 -1.66 16.01 -25.00
CA ASN A 132 -0.52 16.60 -25.68
C ASN A 132 0.61 17.10 -24.74
N GLY A 133 0.55 16.84 -23.42
CA GLY A 133 1.54 17.30 -22.45
C GLY A 133 1.67 18.82 -22.39
N ALA A 134 0.61 19.53 -22.79
CA ALA A 134 0.57 20.98 -23.00
C ALA A 134 1.71 21.52 -23.88
N ASN A 135 2.25 20.68 -24.77
CA ASN A 135 3.42 20.94 -25.61
C ASN A 135 4.73 21.25 -24.84
N TYR A 136 4.77 21.00 -23.52
CA TYR A 136 5.99 21.12 -22.72
C TYR A 136 6.77 19.80 -22.63
N LEU A 137 6.08 18.67 -22.79
CA LEU A 137 6.68 17.33 -22.75
C LEU A 137 7.19 16.95 -24.15
N SER A 138 8.31 17.55 -24.53
CA SER A 138 8.96 17.36 -25.84
C SER A 138 10.41 16.86 -25.72
N ALA A 139 10.83 16.45 -24.54
CA ALA A 139 12.18 15.95 -24.31
C ALA A 139 12.31 14.47 -24.74
N ALA A 140 13.54 13.96 -24.72
CA ALA A 140 13.83 12.60 -25.16
C ALA A 140 13.00 11.57 -24.38
N GLY A 141 12.34 10.66 -25.10
CA GLY A 141 11.53 9.59 -24.51
C GLY A 141 10.17 10.02 -23.97
N ASP A 142 9.80 11.30 -24.04
CA ASP A 142 8.44 11.74 -23.73
C ASP A 142 7.43 11.09 -24.70
N GLN A 143 6.32 10.60 -24.15
CA GLN A 143 5.22 9.98 -24.87
C GLN A 143 3.95 10.78 -24.59
N VAL A 144 3.51 11.60 -25.54
CA VAL A 144 2.27 12.41 -25.44
C VAL A 144 1.14 11.77 -26.23
N ASN A 145 -0.11 12.14 -25.91
CA ASN A 145 -1.34 11.58 -26.49
C ASN A 145 -1.40 10.05 -26.40
N THR A 146 -0.89 9.50 -25.30
CA THR A 146 -0.67 8.06 -25.14
C THR A 146 -1.34 7.57 -23.87
N ASP A 147 -2.27 6.61 -23.99
CA ASP A 147 -2.92 6.00 -22.82
C ASP A 147 -1.89 5.19 -22.02
N PRO A 148 -1.66 5.50 -20.72
CA PRO A 148 -0.74 4.75 -19.89
C PRO A 148 -1.18 3.31 -19.57
N LYS A 149 -2.45 2.94 -19.80
CA LYS A 149 -3.02 1.62 -19.45
C LYS A 149 -2.72 1.24 -18.00
N LEU A 150 -3.26 2.04 -17.07
CA LEU A 150 -3.12 1.81 -15.64
C LEU A 150 -4.23 0.90 -15.11
N GLY A 151 -3.89 0.03 -14.17
CA GLY A 151 -4.85 -0.65 -13.31
C GLY A 151 -5.45 0.31 -12.28
N PRO A 152 -6.47 -0.14 -11.51
CA PRO A 152 -7.07 0.69 -10.46
C PRO A 152 -6.05 1.04 -9.36
N LEU A 153 -6.35 2.11 -8.60
CA LEU A 153 -5.61 2.42 -7.38
C LEU A 153 -5.97 1.36 -6.32
N GLN A 154 -5.00 0.54 -5.94
CA GLN A 154 -5.23 -0.53 -4.97
C GLN A 154 -3.92 -0.93 -4.26
N ASP A 155 -4.03 -1.88 -3.34
CA ASP A 155 -2.87 -2.56 -2.78
C ASP A 155 -2.25 -3.47 -3.84
N ASN A 156 -1.09 -3.07 -4.38
CA ASN A 156 -0.27 -3.89 -5.29
C ASN A 156 1.03 -4.35 -4.60
N GLY A 157 1.00 -4.46 -3.27
CA GLY A 157 2.14 -4.67 -2.41
C GLY A 157 2.75 -3.36 -1.90
N GLY A 158 3.57 -3.48 -0.85
CA GLY A 158 4.27 -2.34 -0.24
C GLY A 158 3.44 -1.58 0.81
N PRO A 159 3.91 -0.40 1.25
CA PRO A 159 3.29 0.35 2.34
C PRO A 159 2.17 1.32 1.91
N THR A 160 1.99 1.58 0.62
CA THR A 160 1.05 2.58 0.07
C THR A 160 0.41 2.07 -1.23
N PHE A 161 -0.80 2.56 -1.57
CA PHE A 161 -1.51 2.14 -2.78
C PHE A 161 -0.86 2.70 -4.05
N THR A 162 -0.88 1.92 -5.12
CA THR A 162 -0.29 2.30 -6.42
C THR A 162 -1.24 1.97 -7.55
N HIS A 163 -0.97 2.51 -8.74
CA HIS A 163 -1.53 2.02 -9.99
C HIS A 163 -0.53 1.05 -10.62
N ALA A 164 -0.87 -0.23 -10.69
CA ALA A 164 -0.07 -1.19 -11.44
C ALA A 164 -0.17 -0.89 -12.94
N LEU A 165 0.91 -1.15 -13.68
CA LEU A 165 0.88 -1.10 -15.15
C LEU A 165 0.16 -2.35 -15.68
N LEU A 166 -0.84 -2.17 -16.55
CA LEU A 166 -1.51 -3.29 -17.21
C LEU A 166 -0.57 -3.93 -18.26
N PRO A 167 -0.84 -5.19 -18.68
CA PRO A 167 -0.18 -5.77 -19.84
C PRO A 167 -0.21 -4.83 -21.04
N ASP A 168 0.91 -4.76 -21.76
CA ASP A 168 1.13 -3.89 -22.93
C ASP A 168 1.01 -2.38 -22.64
N SER A 169 1.17 -1.97 -21.39
CA SER A 169 1.31 -0.55 -21.04
C SER A 169 2.54 0.06 -21.72
N PRO A 170 2.41 1.23 -22.37
CA PRO A 170 3.55 1.93 -22.99
C PRO A 170 4.55 2.50 -21.97
N ALA A 171 4.25 2.40 -20.67
CA ALA A 171 5.17 2.76 -19.60
C ALA A 171 6.19 1.65 -19.29
N ILE A 172 5.91 0.41 -19.69
CA ILE A 172 6.75 -0.76 -19.35
C ILE A 172 8.07 -0.71 -20.13
N ASP A 173 9.18 -0.89 -19.42
CA ASP A 173 10.55 -0.84 -19.95
C ASP A 173 10.79 0.44 -20.78
N ALA A 174 10.12 1.54 -20.45
CA ALA A 174 10.09 2.79 -21.25
C ALA A 174 10.69 4.00 -20.55
N GLY A 175 11.13 3.87 -19.31
CA GLY A 175 11.72 4.94 -18.52
C GLY A 175 13.15 5.31 -18.94
N ASN A 176 13.73 6.26 -18.22
CA ASN A 176 15.06 6.79 -18.52
C ASN A 176 16.13 5.67 -18.43
N PRO A 177 16.87 5.38 -19.53
CA PRO A 177 17.87 4.32 -19.56
C PRO A 177 19.13 4.66 -18.76
N ASN A 178 19.41 5.95 -18.52
CA ASN A 178 20.59 6.41 -17.77
C ASN A 178 20.29 6.51 -16.27
N TYR A 179 19.60 5.51 -15.74
CA TYR A 179 19.20 5.47 -14.35
C TYR A 179 20.34 5.00 -13.46
N ASP A 180 20.80 5.89 -12.57
CA ASP A 180 21.63 5.50 -11.42
C ASP A 180 20.83 5.78 -10.12
N PRO A 181 20.45 4.74 -9.36
CA PRO A 181 19.74 4.93 -8.10
C PRO A 181 20.55 5.71 -7.07
N LYS A 182 21.87 5.89 -7.22
CA LYS A 182 22.73 6.69 -6.33
C LYS A 182 22.65 8.21 -6.58
N ASN A 183 22.08 8.65 -7.70
CA ASN A 183 21.91 10.07 -8.01
C ASN A 183 20.82 10.75 -7.17
N PHE A 184 20.11 10.00 -6.34
CA PHE A 184 19.07 10.49 -5.45
C PHE A 184 19.60 10.64 -4.02
N GLN A 185 19.25 11.74 -3.33
CA GLN A 185 19.70 12.03 -1.96
C GLN A 185 19.39 10.87 -0.98
N SER A 186 18.31 10.13 -1.24
CA SER A 186 18.12 8.77 -0.73
C SER A 186 18.12 7.80 -1.93
N PRO A 187 19.02 6.80 -1.95
CA PRO A 187 19.15 5.95 -3.13
C PRO A 187 17.84 5.26 -3.50
N LEU A 188 17.42 5.41 -4.76
CA LEU A 188 16.11 4.95 -5.23
C LEU A 188 16.15 3.48 -5.68
N MET A 189 16.54 2.57 -4.79
CA MET A 189 16.74 1.16 -5.18
C MET A 189 15.44 0.43 -5.57
N TYR A 190 14.31 0.92 -5.07
CA TYR A 190 13.00 0.29 -5.19
C TYR A 190 11.95 1.26 -5.72
N ASP A 191 10.87 0.72 -6.28
CA ASP A 191 9.72 1.52 -6.68
C ASP A 191 8.93 1.95 -5.42
N GLN A 192 7.76 2.58 -5.60
CA GLN A 192 6.99 3.14 -4.48
C GLN A 192 6.69 2.09 -3.39
N ARG A 193 6.58 0.81 -3.77
CA ARG A 193 6.24 -0.29 -2.87
C ARG A 193 7.39 -0.69 -1.95
N GLY A 194 8.60 -0.24 -2.24
CA GLY A 194 9.77 -0.40 -1.37
C GLY A 194 10.42 -1.77 -1.49
N PHE A 195 11.01 -2.25 -0.39
CA PHE A 195 11.90 -3.43 -0.38
C PHE A 195 11.27 -4.64 -1.09
N GLY A 196 12.02 -5.22 -2.04
CA GLY A 196 11.58 -6.35 -2.86
C GLY A 196 11.05 -5.96 -4.25
N PHE A 197 10.76 -4.68 -4.48
CA PHE A 197 10.28 -4.16 -5.75
C PHE A 197 11.35 -3.28 -6.41
N TYR A 198 12.36 -3.89 -7.03
CA TYR A 198 13.49 -3.16 -7.61
C TYR A 198 13.06 -2.21 -8.72
N ARG A 199 13.67 -1.03 -8.80
CA ARG A 199 13.39 0.02 -9.80
C ARG A 199 13.92 -0.23 -11.20
N THR A 200 14.63 -1.33 -11.39
CA THR A 200 15.17 -1.71 -12.69
C THR A 200 15.08 -3.21 -12.80
N LYS A 201 14.14 -3.66 -13.62
CA LYS A 201 14.03 -5.05 -14.05
C LYS A 201 14.30 -5.14 -15.55
N ARG A 202 14.79 -6.29 -16.01
CA ARG A 202 15.10 -6.53 -17.44
C ARG A 202 16.04 -5.50 -18.11
N GLY A 203 16.79 -4.73 -17.32
CA GLY A 203 17.75 -3.74 -17.79
C GLY A 203 17.18 -2.35 -18.08
N ARG A 204 15.87 -2.13 -17.94
CA ARG A 204 15.26 -0.81 -18.11
C ARG A 204 14.12 -0.63 -17.13
N ARG A 205 14.03 0.58 -16.58
CA ARG A 205 12.97 0.96 -15.66
C ARG A 205 11.69 1.35 -16.38
N ASP A 206 10.57 1.27 -15.69
CA ASP A 206 9.28 1.75 -16.14
C ASP A 206 9.15 3.27 -15.94
N ILE A 207 8.24 3.88 -16.71
CA ILE A 207 7.76 5.24 -16.46
C ILE A 207 6.77 5.18 -15.28
N GLY A 208 6.85 6.15 -14.36
CA GLY A 208 5.91 6.27 -13.24
C GLY A 208 6.41 5.75 -11.89
N ALA A 209 5.50 5.62 -10.92
CA ALA A 209 5.79 5.22 -9.53
C ALA A 209 5.92 3.70 -9.31
N PHE A 210 5.46 2.91 -10.27
CA PHE A 210 5.41 1.45 -10.21
C PHE A 210 6.40 0.85 -11.20
N GLU A 211 7.05 -0.25 -10.82
CA GLU A 211 7.89 -1.07 -11.70
C GLU A 211 7.35 -2.52 -11.79
N VAL A 212 7.09 -3.02 -12.99
CA VAL A 212 6.78 -4.42 -13.25
C VAL A 212 7.95 -5.31 -12.84
N GLN A 213 7.73 -6.22 -11.88
CA GLN A 213 8.83 -6.99 -11.30
C GLN A 213 9.26 -8.22 -12.11
N GLU A 214 8.30 -8.97 -12.67
CA GLU A 214 8.39 -10.09 -13.62
C GLU A 214 6.94 -10.46 -14.02
N PRO A 215 6.69 -11.11 -15.19
CA PRO A 215 5.34 -11.24 -15.73
C PRO A 215 4.41 -12.14 -14.89
N HIS A 216 3.10 -11.86 -14.94
CA HIS A 216 2.09 -12.89 -14.75
C HIS A 216 2.31 -14.00 -15.79
N VAL A 217 3.14 -15.00 -15.46
CA VAL A 217 3.01 -16.29 -16.11
C VAL A 217 1.69 -16.85 -15.57
N ALA A 218 0.60 -16.67 -16.32
CA ALA A 218 -0.50 -17.60 -16.18
C ALA A 218 0.11 -18.97 -16.46
N ARG A 219 0.40 -19.75 -15.41
CA ARG A 219 0.65 -21.17 -15.58
C ARG A 219 -0.63 -21.69 -16.22
N ILE A 220 -0.62 -21.87 -17.54
CA ILE A 220 -1.52 -22.81 -18.17
C ILE A 220 -1.07 -24.14 -17.60
N ARG A 221 -1.65 -24.52 -16.45
CA ARG A 221 -1.59 -25.89 -16.00
C ARG A 221 -2.25 -26.66 -17.13
N PRO A 222 -1.56 -27.57 -17.84
CA PRO A 222 -2.24 -28.41 -18.81
C PRO A 222 -3.41 -29.04 -18.06
N THR A 223 -4.61 -28.80 -18.56
CA THR A 223 -5.82 -29.39 -18.01
C THR A 223 -5.56 -30.89 -17.96
N PRO A 224 -5.60 -31.55 -16.78
CA PRO A 224 -5.49 -32.99 -16.75
C PRO A 224 -6.58 -33.55 -17.68
N PRO A 225 -6.28 -34.57 -18.51
CA PRO A 225 -7.28 -35.19 -19.36
C PRO A 225 -8.51 -35.54 -18.51
N PRO A 226 -9.73 -35.37 -19.04
CA PRO A 226 -10.94 -35.59 -18.27
C PRO A 226 -10.87 -36.95 -17.61
N THR A 227 -10.96 -36.97 -16.28
CA THR A 227 -11.08 -38.22 -15.53
C THR A 227 -12.34 -38.91 -16.03
N PRO A 228 -12.26 -40.18 -16.50
CA PRO A 228 -13.44 -40.87 -16.98
C PRO A 228 -14.48 -40.90 -15.87
N THR A 229 -15.67 -40.38 -16.16
CA THR A 229 -16.81 -40.37 -15.24
C THR A 229 -17.11 -41.82 -14.84
N PRO A 230 -17.13 -42.18 -13.54
CA PRO A 230 -17.52 -43.53 -13.15
C PRO A 230 -18.96 -43.78 -13.61
N SER A 231 -19.12 -44.83 -14.40
CA SER A 231 -20.42 -45.34 -14.86
C SER A 231 -21.29 -45.65 -13.64
N SER A 232 -22.51 -45.13 -13.62
CA SER A 232 -23.46 -45.35 -12.53
C SER A 232 -23.74 -46.84 -12.37
N THR A 233 -23.39 -47.40 -11.22
CA THR A 233 -23.79 -48.74 -10.80
C THR A 233 -25.32 -48.80 -10.63
N PRO A 234 -26.00 -49.81 -11.18
CA PRO A 234 -27.46 -49.91 -11.06
C PRO A 234 -27.87 -50.18 -9.62
N ARG A 235 -28.86 -49.40 -9.17
CA ARG A 235 -29.49 -49.46 -7.85
C ARG A 235 -30.20 -50.81 -7.65
N PRO A 236 -29.92 -51.59 -6.58
CA PRO A 236 -30.68 -52.81 -6.32
C PRO A 236 -32.11 -52.50 -5.87
N SER A 237 -33.02 -53.36 -6.35
CA SER A 237 -34.47 -53.34 -6.12
C SER A 237 -34.83 -53.63 -4.64
N PRO A 238 -35.87 -52.99 -4.06
CA PRO A 238 -36.24 -53.23 -2.66
C PRO A 238 -36.89 -54.61 -2.45
N THR A 239 -36.45 -55.30 -1.41
CA THR A 239 -37.04 -56.55 -0.90
C THR A 239 -38.23 -56.21 0.04
N PRO A 240 -39.36 -56.93 -0.02
CA PRO A 240 -40.54 -56.59 0.80
C PRO A 240 -40.34 -56.93 2.28
N SER A 241 -40.89 -56.04 3.11
CA SER A 241 -40.87 -56.07 4.57
C SER A 241 -41.90 -57.04 5.15
N PRO A 242 -41.55 -57.85 6.18
CA PRO A 242 -42.54 -58.50 7.03
C PRO A 242 -42.88 -57.67 8.30
N LEU A 243 -44.11 -57.95 8.75
CA LEU A 243 -45.03 -57.34 9.72
C LEU A 243 -44.54 -57.35 11.21
N PRO A 244 -45.05 -56.44 12.10
CA PRO A 244 -44.54 -56.25 13.47
C PRO A 244 -45.09 -57.32 14.44
N THR A 245 -44.50 -57.55 15.62
CA THR A 245 -44.74 -56.91 16.97
C THR A 245 -44.15 -57.92 18.02
N PRO A 246 -44.16 -57.74 19.37
CA PRO A 246 -44.18 -56.56 20.26
C PRO A 246 -43.07 -56.55 21.34
N THR A 247 -42.92 -55.41 22.01
CA THR A 247 -42.12 -55.14 23.22
C THR A 247 -42.73 -55.76 24.50
N PRO A 248 -41.91 -56.14 25.51
CA PRO A 248 -41.89 -55.40 26.80
C PRO A 248 -40.49 -55.35 27.48
N SER A 249 -40.04 -54.21 28.03
CA SER A 249 -40.05 -53.78 29.46
C SER A 249 -38.71 -54.05 30.22
N PRO A 250 -38.28 -53.25 31.22
CA PRO A 250 -36.85 -52.95 31.47
C PRO A 250 -36.18 -53.56 32.73
N SER A 251 -34.83 -53.46 32.76
CA SER A 251 -33.89 -53.44 33.92
C SER A 251 -33.66 -54.79 34.66
N PRO A 252 -32.57 -55.02 35.45
CA PRO A 252 -31.48 -54.13 35.92
C PRO A 252 -30.03 -54.70 35.87
N THR A 253 -29.06 -53.85 36.23
CA THR A 253 -27.62 -54.14 36.49
C THR A 253 -27.41 -54.84 37.84
N PRO A 254 -26.45 -55.79 38.00
CA PRO A 254 -25.14 -55.48 38.65
C PRO A 254 -23.88 -56.30 38.21
N THR A 255 -22.70 -55.65 38.36
CA THR A 255 -21.29 -56.03 38.74
C THR A 255 -20.90 -57.48 39.14
N PRO A 256 -19.59 -57.86 39.35
CA PRO A 256 -18.26 -57.55 38.73
C PRO A 256 -17.37 -58.82 38.45
N SER A 257 -16.08 -58.63 38.08
CA SER A 257 -14.88 -59.52 38.26
C SER A 257 -14.37 -60.33 37.02
N PRO A 258 -13.12 -60.89 36.99
CA PRO A 258 -11.79 -60.26 36.92
C PRO A 258 -10.92 -60.70 35.68
N SER A 259 -9.74 -60.09 35.56
CA SER A 259 -8.58 -60.35 34.65
C SER A 259 -8.09 -61.82 34.61
N PRO A 260 -7.41 -62.39 33.57
CA PRO A 260 -6.03 -61.98 33.15
C PRO A 260 -5.56 -62.17 31.66
N THR A 261 -4.61 -61.31 31.27
CA THR A 261 -3.30 -61.56 30.59
C THR A 261 -3.15 -61.90 29.08
N ALA A 262 -2.66 -60.86 28.38
CA ALA A 262 -1.50 -60.69 27.47
C ALA A 262 -1.30 -61.47 26.15
N THR A 263 -1.12 -60.70 25.05
CA THR A 263 -0.17 -60.93 23.93
C THR A 263 0.13 -59.56 23.25
N PRO A 264 1.29 -59.34 22.58
CA PRO A 264 2.02 -58.05 22.58
C PRO A 264 1.87 -57.16 21.33
N SER A 265 2.22 -55.87 21.53
CA SER A 265 2.74 -54.83 20.60
C SER A 265 1.94 -54.46 19.33
N PRO A 266 1.78 -53.16 19.03
CA PRO A 266 2.90 -52.40 18.49
C PRO A 266 3.14 -51.03 19.14
N THR A 267 4.40 -50.63 19.05
CA THR A 267 5.01 -49.36 19.44
C THR A 267 4.17 -48.14 19.01
N THR A 268 3.81 -47.30 19.97
CA THR A 268 3.31 -45.95 19.74
C THR A 268 4.31 -45.11 18.94
N PRO A 269 3.91 -44.40 17.86
CA PRO A 269 4.73 -43.32 17.32
C PRO A 269 4.82 -42.19 18.37
N PRO A 270 5.91 -41.41 18.37
CA PRO A 270 6.10 -40.38 19.38
C PRO A 270 5.01 -39.31 19.26
N PRO A 271 4.66 -38.60 20.35
CA PRO A 271 3.74 -37.48 20.26
C PRO A 271 4.35 -36.43 19.32
N THR A 272 3.64 -36.10 18.25
CA THR A 272 3.96 -34.95 17.43
C THR A 272 3.90 -33.72 18.33
N SER A 273 5.05 -33.12 18.61
CA SER A 273 5.13 -31.90 19.40
C SER A 273 4.25 -30.83 18.75
N THR A 274 3.23 -30.38 19.47
CA THR A 274 2.53 -29.13 19.14
C THR A 274 3.60 -28.03 19.08
N PRO A 275 3.79 -27.31 17.95
CA PRO A 275 4.87 -26.36 17.83
C PRO A 275 4.74 -25.27 18.90
N ASP A 276 5.85 -24.91 19.54
CA ASP A 276 5.89 -23.86 20.57
C ASP A 276 5.21 -22.60 19.98
N PRO A 277 4.25 -21.96 20.68
CA PRO A 277 3.66 -20.70 20.26
C PRO A 277 4.70 -19.64 19.89
N ARG A 278 5.92 -19.69 20.47
CA ARG A 278 7.06 -18.87 20.09
C ARG A 278 7.62 -19.22 18.71
N GLU A 279 7.71 -20.50 18.34
CA GLU A 279 8.13 -20.92 17.00
C GLU A 279 7.10 -20.56 15.94
N ILE A 280 5.81 -20.66 16.25
CA ILE A 280 4.73 -20.19 15.37
C ILE A 280 4.79 -18.67 15.20
N ALA A 281 5.02 -17.93 16.29
CA ALA A 281 5.18 -16.47 16.24
C ALA A 281 6.44 -16.06 15.48
N ILE A 282 7.57 -16.74 15.68
CA ILE A 282 8.82 -16.51 14.95
C ILE A 282 8.67 -16.88 13.47
N ALA A 283 7.95 -17.96 13.13
CA ALA A 283 7.64 -18.32 11.75
C ALA A 283 6.72 -17.29 11.08
N LYS A 284 5.77 -16.72 11.83
CA LYS A 284 4.87 -15.66 11.34
C LYS A 284 5.62 -14.34 11.14
N ILE A 285 6.49 -13.95 12.07
CA ILE A 285 7.41 -12.81 11.97
C ILE A 285 8.41 -13.01 10.80
N ARG A 286 8.94 -14.23 10.60
CA ARG A 286 9.81 -14.56 9.45
C ARG A 286 9.08 -14.49 8.11
N ARG A 287 7.81 -14.89 8.07
CA ARG A 287 6.94 -14.84 6.88
C ARG A 287 6.54 -13.40 6.53
N ASP A 288 6.27 -12.57 7.53
CA ASP A 288 5.76 -11.21 7.34
C ASP A 288 6.88 -10.15 7.15
N ILE A 289 8.13 -10.45 7.50
CA ILE A 289 9.23 -9.45 7.50
C ILE A 289 10.36 -9.75 6.48
N GLY A 290 10.37 -10.90 5.79
CA GLY A 290 11.27 -11.10 4.63
C GLY A 290 12.76 -10.81 4.88
N PHE A 291 13.31 -11.20 6.03
CA PHE A 291 14.76 -11.04 6.29
C PHE A 291 15.59 -11.98 5.40
N THR A 292 16.69 -11.50 4.85
CA THR A 292 17.72 -12.39 4.26
C THR A 292 18.37 -13.23 5.38
N ARG A 293 18.79 -14.48 5.09
CA ARG A 293 19.46 -15.35 6.09
C ARG A 293 20.65 -14.66 6.78
N LYS A 294 21.28 -13.71 6.10
CA LYS A 294 22.38 -12.89 6.61
C LYS A 294 21.93 -11.90 7.69
N ALA A 295 20.79 -11.21 7.51
CA ALA A 295 20.25 -10.29 8.52
C ALA A 295 19.76 -11.01 9.79
N VAL A 296 19.22 -12.23 9.64
CA VAL A 296 18.86 -13.10 10.77
C VAL A 296 20.11 -13.58 11.53
N HIS A 297 21.22 -13.82 10.82
CA HIS A 297 22.49 -14.18 11.44
C HIS A 297 23.12 -13.01 12.21
N GLU A 298 23.01 -11.78 11.70
CA GLU A 298 23.50 -10.55 12.35
C GLU A 298 22.67 -10.14 13.59
N LEU A 299 21.36 -10.44 13.60
CA LEU A 299 20.47 -10.23 14.74
C LEU A 299 20.73 -11.19 15.92
N ASN A 300 21.26 -12.38 15.66
CA ASN A 300 21.53 -13.39 16.69
C ASN A 300 22.81 -13.14 17.51
N GLY A 301 23.52 -12.01 17.31
CA GLY A 301 24.80 -11.74 17.96
C GLY A 301 24.96 -10.38 18.64
N THR A 302 23.97 -9.49 18.59
CA THR A 302 24.14 -8.10 19.05
C THR A 302 23.22 -7.75 20.23
N ARG A 303 23.81 -7.27 21.33
CA ARG A 303 23.11 -6.87 22.57
C ARG A 303 22.39 -5.50 22.47
N SER A 304 22.33 -4.87 21.29
CA SER A 304 21.59 -3.62 21.12
C SER A 304 20.90 -3.53 19.75
N VAL A 305 19.72 -2.91 19.77
CA VAL A 305 18.87 -2.72 18.60
C VAL A 305 19.49 -1.65 17.69
N PRO A 306 19.74 -1.93 16.39
CA PRO A 306 20.34 -0.96 15.48
C PRO A 306 19.49 0.32 15.31
N PRO A 307 20.12 1.50 15.10
CA PRO A 307 19.43 2.78 14.95
C PRO A 307 18.35 2.81 13.86
N SER A 308 18.52 2.01 12.80
CA SER A 308 17.55 1.84 11.71
C SER A 308 16.24 1.18 12.17
N VAL A 309 16.32 0.23 13.10
CA VAL A 309 15.16 -0.42 13.71
C VAL A 309 14.45 0.55 14.67
N PHE A 310 15.21 1.39 15.37
CA PHE A 310 14.65 2.43 16.24
C PHE A 310 13.91 3.53 15.46
N ALA A 311 14.45 3.93 14.30
CA ALA A 311 13.81 4.87 13.40
C ALA A 311 12.51 4.31 12.80
N TRP A 312 12.52 3.03 12.42
CA TRP A 312 11.33 2.32 11.93
C TRP A 312 10.24 2.21 13.00
N LEU A 313 10.62 1.88 14.25
CA LEU A 313 9.67 1.79 15.36
C LEU A 313 9.03 3.15 15.68
N LYS A 314 9.82 4.23 15.65
CA LYS A 314 9.33 5.61 15.83
C LYS A 314 8.32 6.01 14.76
N LEU A 315 8.57 5.66 13.51
CA LEU A 315 7.65 5.95 12.41
C LEU A 315 6.35 5.14 12.55
N ARG A 316 6.45 3.85 12.91
CA ARG A 316 5.27 3.00 13.11
C ARG A 316 4.42 3.45 14.30
N LEU A 317 5.05 3.90 15.38
CA LEU A 317 4.38 4.50 16.54
C LEU A 317 3.71 5.83 16.19
N ARG A 318 4.30 6.65 15.31
CA ARG A 318 3.66 7.88 14.80
C ARG A 318 2.44 7.60 13.92
N VAL A 319 2.48 6.53 13.12
CA VAL A 319 1.34 6.09 12.30
C VAL A 319 0.22 5.50 13.17
N LEU A 320 0.57 4.72 14.21
CA LEU A 320 -0.37 4.27 15.24
C LEU A 320 -0.98 5.47 16.01
N LYS A 321 -0.15 6.47 16.35
CA LYS A 321 -0.55 7.74 16.98
C LYS A 321 -1.55 8.53 16.12
N ALA A 322 -1.34 8.59 14.81
CA ALA A 322 -2.25 9.26 13.88
C ALA A 322 -3.60 8.54 13.74
N ARG A 323 -3.63 7.21 13.94
CA ARG A 323 -4.85 6.40 13.92
C ARG A 323 -5.64 6.41 15.23
N LEU A 324 -5.10 6.99 16.30
CA LEU A 324 -5.64 6.89 17.67
C LEU A 324 -5.96 8.24 18.34
N ALA A 325 -5.88 9.40 17.67
CA ALA A 325 -6.16 10.70 18.29
C ALA A 325 -7.67 10.83 18.61
N TYR A 326 -8.14 10.81 19.88
CA TYR A 326 -8.05 11.85 20.94
C TYR A 326 -8.30 11.25 22.37
N PRO A 327 -7.98 11.88 23.53
CA PRO A 327 -6.98 12.90 23.89
C PRO A 327 -5.76 12.25 24.59
N LEU A 328 -4.54 12.52 24.09
CA LEU A 328 -3.30 11.94 24.64
C LEU A 328 -2.43 12.98 25.36
N ASP A 329 -2.85 14.23 25.41
CA ASP A 329 -2.00 15.33 25.85
C ASP A 329 -1.70 15.25 27.36
N GLU A 330 -2.64 14.74 28.16
CA GLU A 330 -2.47 14.63 29.61
C GLU A 330 -1.57 13.43 30.00
N GLU A 331 -1.71 12.28 29.33
CA GLU A 331 -0.83 11.12 29.57
C GLU A 331 0.57 11.33 28.98
N LEU A 332 0.70 11.97 27.82
CA LEU A 332 2.00 12.37 27.26
C LEU A 332 2.67 13.41 28.15
N ALA A 333 1.95 14.41 28.65
CA ALA A 333 2.52 15.39 29.58
C ALA A 333 3.00 14.73 30.89
N GLN A 334 2.29 13.71 31.40
CA GLN A 334 2.71 12.95 32.58
C GLN A 334 3.93 12.05 32.30
N ILE A 335 4.01 11.45 31.11
CA ILE A 335 5.14 10.64 30.67
C ILE A 335 6.37 11.53 30.43
N ASP A 336 6.20 12.69 29.79
CA ASP A 336 7.27 13.67 29.56
C ASP A 336 7.77 14.26 30.87
N GLN A 337 6.88 14.67 31.79
CA GLN A 337 7.24 15.10 33.16
C GLN A 337 8.00 14.02 33.92
N ARG A 338 7.61 12.74 33.81
CA ARG A 338 8.31 11.63 34.48
C ARG A 338 9.65 11.28 33.84
N LEU A 339 9.76 11.34 32.51
CA LEU A 339 11.03 11.12 31.83
C LEU A 339 12.04 12.22 32.15
N LEU A 340 11.56 13.46 32.33
CA LEU A 340 12.36 14.60 32.78
C LEU A 340 12.79 14.47 34.26
N ASN A 341 11.91 14.00 35.15
CA ASN A 341 12.17 14.03 36.60
C ASN A 341 12.62 12.69 37.22
N HIS A 342 12.32 11.54 36.62
CA HIS A 342 12.47 10.21 37.24
C HIS A 342 13.07 9.14 36.31
N GLY A 343 13.39 9.46 35.06
CA GLY A 343 13.96 8.52 34.10
C GLY A 343 12.94 7.51 33.53
N PRO A 344 13.40 6.50 32.76
CA PRO A 344 12.54 5.63 31.97
C PRO A 344 11.58 4.78 32.83
N LEU A 345 10.35 4.61 32.33
CA LEU A 345 9.30 3.81 32.99
C LEU A 345 9.77 2.40 33.33
N SER A 346 9.46 1.93 34.54
CA SER A 346 9.67 0.53 34.91
C SER A 346 8.78 -0.40 34.10
N GLU A 347 9.21 -1.65 33.91
CA GLU A 347 8.45 -2.66 33.15
C GLU A 347 7.04 -2.91 33.71
N ALA A 348 6.87 -2.77 35.03
CA ALA A 348 5.56 -2.85 35.67
C ALA A 348 4.64 -1.69 35.24
N ALA A 349 5.17 -0.45 35.20
CA ALA A 349 4.41 0.72 34.76
C ALA A 349 4.05 0.65 33.27
N LYS A 350 4.95 0.13 32.43
CA LYS A 350 4.70 -0.10 31.00
C LYS A 350 3.58 -1.11 30.77
N ARG A 351 3.60 -2.24 31.49
CA ARG A 351 2.55 -3.26 31.40
C ARG A 351 1.18 -2.73 31.83
N ASN A 352 1.14 -1.93 32.88
CA ASN A 352 -0.11 -1.37 33.40
C ASN A 352 -0.69 -0.29 32.46
N LEU A 353 0.16 0.53 31.83
CA LEU A 353 -0.25 1.45 30.78
C LEU A 353 -0.80 0.70 29.56
N LEU A 354 -0.11 -0.34 29.10
CA LEU A 354 -0.54 -1.17 27.97
C LEU A 354 -1.89 -1.86 28.24
N ALA A 355 -2.11 -2.37 29.46
CA ALA A 355 -3.37 -2.99 29.85
C ALA A 355 -4.55 -2.01 29.82
N ARG A 356 -4.36 -0.78 30.31
CA ARG A 356 -5.39 0.28 30.27
C ARG A 356 -5.74 0.70 28.85
N LEU A 357 -4.73 0.85 27.98
CA LEU A 357 -4.93 1.16 26.57
C LEU A 357 -5.71 0.07 25.83
N ASN A 358 -5.38 -1.20 26.08
CA ASN A 358 -6.09 -2.33 25.47
C ASN A 358 -7.54 -2.45 25.97
N ALA A 359 -7.81 -2.22 27.26
CA ALA A 359 -9.16 -2.21 27.79
C ALA A 359 -10.03 -1.12 27.14
N ARG A 360 -9.45 0.05 26.86
CA ARG A 360 -10.15 1.17 26.21
C ARG A 360 -10.36 0.96 24.72
N LEU A 361 -9.42 0.33 24.03
CA LEU A 361 -9.58 -0.10 22.63
C LEU A 361 -10.74 -1.10 22.48
N ASN A 362 -10.87 -2.02 23.44
CA ASN A 362 -11.97 -2.98 23.44
C ASN A 362 -13.33 -2.32 23.71
N ALA A 363 -13.38 -1.26 24.52
CA ALA A 363 -14.61 -0.49 24.74
C ALA A 363 -15.06 0.27 23.48
N LEU A 364 -14.12 0.72 22.63
CA LEU A 364 -14.42 1.44 21.38
C LEU A 364 -14.92 0.52 20.26
N HIS A 365 -14.50 -0.75 20.21
CA HIS A 365 -15.04 -1.73 19.26
C HIS A 365 -16.50 -2.12 19.54
N GLY A 366 -17.06 -1.75 20.70
CA GLY A 366 -18.45 -2.05 21.07
C GLY A 366 -19.49 -0.97 20.71
N GLY A 367 -19.07 0.20 20.23
CA GLY A 367 -19.96 1.26 19.75
C GLY A 367 -19.74 1.48 18.25
N GLY A 368 -20.77 1.18 17.46
CA GLY A 368 -20.73 1.18 15.97
C GLY A 368 -20.45 2.53 15.34
#